data_AF-A0A9D7UN84-F1
#
_entry.id   AF-A0A9D7UN84-F1
#
_cell.length_a   1.000
_cell.length_b   1.000
_cell.length_c   1.000
_cell.angle_alpha   90.00
_cell.angle_beta   90.00
_cell.angle_gamma   90.00
#
_symmetry.space_group_name_H-M   'P 1'
#
loop_
_entity.id
_entity.type
_entity.pdbx_description
1 polymer ?
#
loop_
_entity_poly.entity_id
_entity_poly.type
_entity_poly.pdbx_seq_one_letter_code
_entity_poly.pdbx_strand_id
1 'polypeptide(L)'
;MPRSPARAFLAALAAFLCSAAAIASEPVERLDLDVAGGSAWQVGDTYVSGQPTEATLEELKSRGVRAVISLRTAREMADPKSVPFDERAKVRELGLEYVQVGLGPYGSYTPESLALIRDAIERHDGKVLLHCTVGARASTVWTALRTKYDGLTLEEALAEGREMGLGIDSIEQLLGEKIEYRRTGEPSRANPGWLVDGAWLRENIDGRSVRLLDARPSAALYFEGHARNATHFDPHALRGARNGVPAQFRSHERMAEIFAQAGVSPSSRVIVYAEGADILNSSMTVYALEKLGHLNASILNGGVGAVRDAGLMTQAYPAPPKKPAEFPAFELASCAATLADVESAMQAGGALFVFFVFAPVLLAYVLLANTVDTRARMQAVMGVFVICASVLAVHGIEQAST
;
A
#
# COMPACT_ATOMS: atom_id res chain seq x y z
N MET A 1 46.00 10.93 57.16
CA MET A 1 44.55 10.89 56.91
C MET A 1 44.30 11.21 55.44
N PRO A 2 43.61 10.35 54.68
CA PRO A 2 43.47 10.47 53.24
C PRO A 2 42.39 11.49 52.87
N ARG A 3 42.68 12.30 51.85
CA ARG A 3 41.74 13.26 51.25
C ARG A 3 40.59 12.49 50.58
N SER A 4 39.36 12.88 50.86
CA SER A 4 38.16 12.11 50.49
C SER A 4 37.97 12.00 48.97
N PRO A 5 37.43 10.87 48.47
CA PRO A 5 37.28 10.59 47.03
C PRO A 5 36.17 11.39 46.35
N ALA A 6 35.45 12.24 47.08
CA ALA A 6 34.26 12.93 46.57
C ALA A 6 34.55 14.03 45.54
N ARG A 7 35.77 14.60 45.52
CA ARG A 7 36.12 15.67 44.57
C ARG A 7 36.64 15.18 43.21
N ALA A 8 37.11 13.93 43.12
CA ALA A 8 37.52 13.34 41.85
C ALA A 8 36.31 12.87 41.01
N PHE A 9 35.19 12.53 41.65
CA PHE A 9 33.99 12.04 40.97
C PHE A 9 33.18 13.15 40.29
N LEU A 10 33.21 14.37 40.82
CA LEU A 10 32.50 15.53 40.24
C LEU A 10 33.23 16.14 39.03
N ALA A 11 34.55 15.96 38.93
CA ALA A 11 35.32 16.39 37.74
C ALA A 11 35.18 15.39 36.58
N ALA A 12 34.97 14.10 36.86
CA ALA A 12 34.75 13.07 35.83
C ALA A 12 33.33 13.13 35.23
N LEU A 13 32.33 13.64 35.97
CA LEU A 13 30.96 13.80 35.45
C LEU A 13 30.81 15.04 34.54
N ALA A 14 31.69 16.03 34.66
CA ALA A 14 31.70 17.21 33.79
C ALA A 14 32.47 17.01 32.47
N ALA A 15 33.28 15.95 32.36
CA ALA A 15 34.04 15.61 31.15
C ALA A 15 33.32 14.59 30.23
N PHE A 16 32.12 14.12 30.61
CA PHE A 16 31.27 13.23 29.80
C PHE A 16 30.01 13.95 29.26
N LEU A 17 30.03 15.28 29.23
CA LEU A 17 28.98 16.13 28.65
C LEU A 17 29.47 16.92 27.42
N CYS A 18 30.51 16.43 26.75
CA CYS A 18 30.90 16.94 25.43
C CYS A 18 30.52 15.95 24.32
N SER A 19 29.53 16.38 23.54
CA SER A 19 29.27 16.00 22.15
C SER A 19 28.51 14.69 21.88
N ALA A 20 27.31 14.58 22.42
CA ALA A 20 26.19 14.21 21.54
C ALA A 20 25.53 15.54 21.13
N ALA A 21 26.15 16.27 20.20
CA ALA A 21 25.35 17.16 19.39
C ALA A 21 24.36 16.24 18.69
N ALA A 22 23.09 16.28 19.11
CA ALA A 22 22.02 15.80 18.25
C ALA A 22 22.27 16.48 16.91
N ILE A 23 22.60 15.69 15.88
CA ILE A 23 22.64 16.21 14.52
C ILE A 23 21.21 16.69 14.30
N ALA A 24 21.00 18.00 14.39
CA ALA A 24 19.71 18.57 14.06
C ALA A 24 19.45 18.14 12.63
N SER A 25 18.37 17.38 12.42
CA SER A 25 17.94 16.99 11.07
C SER A 25 17.84 18.26 10.24
N GLU A 26 18.49 18.28 9.08
CA GLU A 26 18.44 19.42 8.18
C GLU A 26 16.97 19.74 7.84
N PRO A 27 16.59 21.01 7.77
CA PRO A 27 15.21 21.38 7.52
C PRO A 27 14.75 20.86 6.16
N VAL A 28 13.57 20.23 6.14
CA VAL A 28 12.89 19.82 4.91
C VAL A 28 12.17 21.05 4.35
N GLU A 29 12.69 21.61 3.25
CA GLU A 29 12.15 22.82 2.62
C GLU A 29 11.34 22.47 1.37
N ARG A 30 10.07 22.90 1.32
CA ARG A 30 9.26 22.81 0.11
C ARG A 30 9.66 23.92 -0.87
N LEU A 31 9.88 23.55 -2.13
CA LEU A 31 10.22 24.48 -3.18
C LEU A 31 9.05 24.73 -4.13
N ASP A 32 8.97 25.95 -4.64
CA ASP A 32 8.07 26.33 -5.73
C ASP A 32 8.79 26.14 -7.08
N LEU A 33 8.96 24.88 -7.48
CA LEU A 33 9.54 24.48 -8.76
C LEU A 33 8.47 23.85 -9.65
N ASP A 34 8.55 24.11 -10.96
CA ASP A 34 7.63 23.54 -11.95
C ASP A 34 7.95 22.06 -12.22
N VAL A 35 7.25 21.16 -11.52
CA VAL A 35 7.41 19.71 -11.67
C VAL A 35 6.09 19.08 -12.10
N ALA A 36 6.15 18.20 -13.11
CA ALA A 36 4.98 17.54 -13.64
C ALA A 36 4.45 16.50 -12.63
N GLY A 37 3.27 16.77 -12.06
CA GLY A 37 2.49 15.81 -11.27
C GLY A 37 3.01 15.55 -9.85
N GLY A 38 3.78 16.44 -9.25
CA GLY A 38 4.33 16.22 -7.91
C GLY A 38 4.69 17.50 -7.15
N SER A 39 5.62 17.37 -6.21
CA SER A 39 6.23 18.47 -5.46
C SER A 39 7.74 18.37 -5.53
N ALA A 40 8.44 19.46 -5.20
CA ALA A 40 9.89 19.50 -5.09
C ALA A 40 10.28 19.95 -3.69
N TRP A 41 11.30 19.30 -3.13
CA TRP A 41 11.78 19.51 -1.78
C TRP A 41 13.30 19.56 -1.78
N GLN A 42 13.87 20.28 -0.82
CA GLN A 42 15.30 20.26 -0.55
C GLN A 42 15.54 19.82 0.89
N VAL A 43 16.48 18.91 1.07
CA VAL A 43 17.05 18.56 2.37
C VAL A 43 18.57 18.54 2.21
N GLY A 44 19.24 19.49 2.86
CA GLY A 44 20.66 19.74 2.65
C GLY A 44 21.01 19.97 1.19
N ASP A 45 21.87 19.11 0.66
CA ASP A 45 22.34 19.12 -0.72
C ASP A 45 21.55 18.20 -1.66
N THR A 46 20.49 17.55 -1.19
CA THR A 46 19.64 16.71 -2.04
C THR A 46 18.30 17.37 -2.31
N TYR A 47 17.93 17.43 -3.60
CA TYR A 47 16.59 17.77 -4.03
C TYR A 47 15.79 16.49 -4.29
N VAL A 48 14.57 16.41 -3.77
CA VAL A 48 13.66 15.27 -3.97
C VAL A 48 12.42 15.76 -4.70
N SER A 49 12.10 15.21 -5.88
CA SER A 49 10.96 15.71 -6.66
C SER A 49 10.18 14.69 -7.48
N GLY A 50 9.02 15.15 -7.97
CA GLY A 50 8.36 14.60 -9.16
C GLY A 50 9.14 14.90 -10.45
N GLN A 51 8.51 14.67 -11.60
CA GLN A 51 9.16 14.78 -12.91
C GLN A 51 9.59 16.25 -13.19
N PRO A 52 10.89 16.55 -13.37
CA PRO A 52 11.33 17.90 -13.68
C PRO A 52 10.94 18.30 -15.11
N THR A 53 10.70 19.60 -15.32
CA THR A 53 10.63 20.24 -16.64
C THR A 53 12.01 20.75 -17.07
N GLU A 54 12.18 21.15 -18.33
CA GLU A 54 13.42 21.78 -18.79
C GLU A 54 13.79 23.03 -17.96
N ALA A 55 12.81 23.87 -17.65
CA ALA A 55 12.99 25.06 -16.83
C ALA A 55 13.45 24.71 -15.40
N THR A 56 12.87 23.67 -14.81
CA THR A 56 13.29 23.17 -13.49
C THR A 56 14.73 22.65 -13.51
N LEU A 57 15.15 21.96 -14.56
CA LEU A 57 16.55 21.52 -14.70
C LEU A 57 17.53 22.70 -14.81
N GLU A 58 17.16 23.74 -15.56
CA GLU A 58 17.95 24.97 -15.68
C GLU A 58 18.07 25.70 -14.34
N GLU A 59 16.95 25.82 -13.62
CA GLU A 59 16.91 26.44 -12.31
C GLU A 59 17.75 25.66 -11.29
N LEU A 60 17.61 24.34 -11.24
CA LEU A 60 18.38 23.49 -10.33
C LEU A 60 19.88 23.56 -10.62
N LYS A 61 20.28 23.63 -11.89
CA LYS A 61 21.68 23.93 -12.25
C LYS A 61 22.15 25.26 -11.65
N SER A 62 21.34 26.32 -11.76
CA SER A 62 21.68 27.62 -11.19
C SER A 62 21.82 27.58 -9.65
N ARG A 63 21.08 26.67 -9.00
CA ARG A 63 21.13 26.40 -7.55
C ARG A 63 22.28 25.45 -7.14
N GLY A 64 23.17 25.11 -8.08
CA GLY A 64 24.37 24.33 -7.83
C GLY A 64 24.20 22.80 -7.96
N VAL A 65 23.10 22.33 -8.53
CA VAL A 65 22.94 20.91 -8.85
C VAL A 65 24.00 20.46 -9.86
N ARG A 66 24.59 19.29 -9.64
CA ARG A 66 25.64 18.67 -10.47
C ARG A 66 25.20 17.37 -11.13
N ALA A 67 24.21 16.70 -10.56
CA ALA A 67 23.69 15.44 -11.09
C ALA A 67 22.17 15.31 -10.96
N VAL A 68 21.59 14.59 -11.91
CA VAL A 68 20.18 14.21 -11.95
C VAL A 68 20.10 12.68 -11.91
N ILE A 69 19.50 12.18 -10.84
CA ILE A 69 19.30 10.76 -10.54
C ILE A 69 17.81 10.45 -10.77
N SER A 70 17.52 9.83 -11.92
CA SER A 70 16.18 9.38 -12.29
C SER A 70 15.93 7.96 -11.78
N LEU A 71 14.91 7.82 -10.92
CA LEU A 71 14.44 6.52 -10.42
C LEU A 71 13.46 5.85 -11.40
N ARG A 72 13.14 6.48 -12.53
CA ARG A 72 12.19 5.96 -13.52
C ARG A 72 12.83 4.87 -14.38
N THR A 73 12.05 3.85 -14.72
CA THR A 73 12.49 2.77 -15.62
C THR A 73 12.78 3.28 -17.02
N ALA A 74 13.60 2.56 -17.80
CA ALA A 74 13.86 2.90 -19.20
C ALA A 74 12.58 2.97 -20.03
N ARG A 75 11.59 2.10 -19.74
CA ARG A 75 10.27 2.11 -20.37
C ARG A 75 9.50 3.39 -20.09
N GLU A 76 9.49 3.85 -18.83
CA GLU A 76 8.82 5.10 -18.45
C GLU A 76 9.49 6.33 -19.05
N MET A 77 10.82 6.31 -19.22
CA MET A 77 11.57 7.40 -19.84
C MET A 77 11.38 7.47 -21.36
N ALA A 78 11.06 6.34 -21.99
CA ALA A 78 10.81 6.25 -23.44
C ALA A 78 9.37 6.63 -23.84
N ASP A 79 8.46 6.86 -22.88
CA ASP A 79 7.07 7.24 -23.15
C ASP A 79 6.90 8.77 -23.20
N PRO A 80 6.63 9.35 -24.38
CA PRO A 80 6.48 10.81 -24.54
C PRO A 80 5.29 11.40 -23.76
N LYS A 81 4.31 10.58 -23.38
CA LYS A 81 3.20 11.02 -22.51
C LYS A 81 3.63 11.19 -21.07
N SER A 82 4.66 10.43 -20.67
CA SER A 82 5.15 10.38 -19.31
C SER A 82 6.42 11.24 -19.12
N VAL A 83 7.20 11.49 -20.18
CA VAL A 83 8.31 12.47 -20.21
C VAL A 83 8.21 13.27 -21.52
N PRO A 84 7.81 14.55 -21.49
CA PRO A 84 7.48 15.31 -22.70
C PRO A 84 8.69 15.83 -23.49
N PHE A 85 9.92 15.63 -22.99
CA PHE A 85 11.17 16.07 -23.61
C PHE A 85 12.28 15.02 -23.40
N ASP A 86 13.38 15.14 -24.15
CA ASP A 86 14.55 14.28 -23.92
C ASP A 86 15.35 14.78 -22.70
N GLU A 87 14.94 14.31 -21.53
CA GLU A 87 15.56 14.65 -20.24
C GLU A 87 17.06 14.36 -20.24
N ARG A 88 17.46 13.19 -20.75
CA ARG A 88 18.88 12.80 -20.77
C ARG A 88 19.70 13.75 -21.65
N ALA A 89 19.18 14.14 -22.81
CA ALA A 89 19.84 15.12 -23.67
C ALA A 89 19.92 16.49 -23.00
N LYS A 90 18.83 16.97 -22.39
CA LYS A 90 18.80 18.27 -21.70
C LYS A 90 19.76 18.33 -20.51
N VAL A 91 19.78 17.30 -19.67
CA VAL A 91 20.70 17.22 -18.52
C VAL A 91 22.17 17.28 -18.99
N ARG A 92 22.49 16.59 -20.09
CA ARG A 92 23.84 16.62 -20.70
C ARG A 92 24.18 17.98 -21.32
N GLU A 93 23.23 18.62 -22.00
CA GLU A 93 23.38 19.98 -22.55
C GLU A 93 23.70 20.97 -21.41
N LEU A 94 23.05 20.81 -20.27
CA LEU A 94 23.29 21.59 -19.07
C LEU A 94 24.64 21.26 -18.39
N GLY A 95 25.41 20.28 -18.87
CA GLY A 95 26.68 19.88 -18.27
C GLY A 95 26.52 19.19 -16.91
N LEU A 96 25.32 18.67 -16.64
CA LEU A 96 25.01 17.88 -15.45
C LEU A 96 25.24 16.39 -15.74
N GLU A 97 25.57 15.63 -14.72
CA GLU A 97 25.57 14.18 -14.85
C GLU A 97 24.14 13.62 -14.85
N TYR A 98 23.88 12.63 -15.71
CA TYR A 98 22.62 11.90 -15.73
C TYR A 98 22.82 10.45 -15.28
N VAL A 99 22.20 10.08 -14.16
CA VAL A 99 22.18 8.71 -13.63
C VAL A 99 20.76 8.19 -13.67
N GLN A 100 20.58 6.99 -14.24
CA GLN A 100 19.28 6.32 -14.26
C GLN A 100 19.40 4.97 -13.57
N VAL A 101 18.64 4.77 -12.48
CA VAL A 101 18.67 3.53 -11.70
C VAL A 101 17.54 2.58 -12.12
N GLY A 102 16.36 3.13 -12.43
CA GLY A 102 15.24 2.35 -12.96
C GLY A 102 14.54 1.45 -11.94
N LEU A 103 13.81 2.07 -11.00
CA LEU A 103 12.99 1.35 -10.02
C LEU A 103 11.58 1.11 -10.59
N GLY A 104 11.33 -0.13 -10.99
CA GLY A 104 10.05 -0.62 -11.52
C GLY A 104 9.32 -1.56 -10.56
N PRO A 105 8.17 -2.11 -10.98
CA PRO A 105 7.60 -3.25 -10.27
C PRO A 105 8.52 -4.48 -10.42
N TYR A 106 8.44 -5.41 -9.47
CA TYR A 106 9.13 -6.72 -9.46
C TYR A 106 10.65 -6.67 -9.18
N GLY A 107 11.03 -6.60 -7.90
CA GLY A 107 12.38 -6.94 -7.45
C GLY A 107 13.47 -5.88 -7.67
N SER A 108 13.14 -4.68 -8.17
CA SER A 108 14.15 -3.61 -8.32
C SER A 108 14.40 -2.81 -7.04
N TYR A 109 13.54 -2.93 -6.01
CA TYR A 109 13.75 -2.32 -4.71
C TYR A 109 14.59 -3.27 -3.87
N THR A 110 15.90 -3.07 -3.85
CA THR A 110 16.83 -3.93 -3.11
C THR A 110 17.88 -3.11 -2.37
N PRO A 111 18.59 -3.70 -1.39
CA PRO A 111 19.73 -3.05 -0.74
C PRO A 111 20.81 -2.59 -1.72
N GLU A 112 21.00 -3.33 -2.82
CA GLU A 112 21.97 -3.00 -3.88
C GLU A 112 21.52 -1.77 -4.68
N SER A 113 20.24 -1.68 -5.05
CA SER A 113 19.68 -0.48 -5.69
C SER A 113 19.85 0.74 -4.79
N LEU A 114 19.61 0.59 -3.49
CA LEU A 114 19.78 1.66 -2.51
C LEU A 114 21.25 2.10 -2.40
N ALA A 115 22.20 1.16 -2.42
CA ALA A 115 23.63 1.45 -2.42
C ALA A 115 24.07 2.18 -3.71
N LEU A 116 23.59 1.74 -4.89
CA LEU A 116 23.86 2.43 -6.15
C LEU A 116 23.38 3.89 -6.15
N ILE A 117 22.21 4.14 -5.55
CA ILE A 117 21.69 5.51 -5.40
C ILE A 117 22.54 6.30 -4.42
N ARG A 118 22.96 5.70 -3.30
CA ARG A 118 23.86 6.34 -2.32
C ARG A 118 25.17 6.76 -2.98
N ASP A 119 25.82 5.85 -3.70
CA ASP A 119 27.07 6.12 -4.42
C ASP A 119 26.89 7.23 -5.46
N ALA A 120 25.74 7.25 -6.15
CA ALA A 120 25.38 8.30 -7.09
C ALA A 120 25.22 9.67 -6.41
N ILE A 121 24.76 9.73 -5.16
CA ILE A 121 24.64 10.98 -4.39
C ILE A 121 26.03 11.43 -3.89
N GLU A 122 26.79 10.53 -3.26
CA GLU A 122 28.06 10.88 -2.58
C GLU A 122 29.20 11.25 -3.51
N ARG A 123 29.24 10.70 -4.73
CA ARG A 123 30.32 10.97 -5.68
C ARG A 123 30.31 12.39 -6.25
N HIS A 124 29.32 13.20 -5.88
CA HIS A 124 29.21 14.58 -6.29
C HIS A 124 29.43 15.51 -5.09
N ASP A 125 30.49 16.32 -5.18
CA ASP A 125 30.79 17.41 -4.22
C ASP A 125 29.81 18.60 -4.34
N GLY A 126 28.61 18.39 -4.90
CA GLY A 126 27.60 19.41 -5.12
C GLY A 126 26.20 18.80 -5.11
N LYS A 127 25.18 19.68 -5.18
CA LYS A 127 23.80 19.25 -4.96
C LYS A 127 23.32 18.26 -6.03
N VAL A 128 22.40 17.38 -5.68
CA VAL A 128 21.87 16.37 -6.61
C VAL A 128 20.35 16.42 -6.65
N LEU A 129 19.76 16.10 -7.80
CA LEU A 129 18.33 15.89 -7.94
C LEU A 129 18.02 14.39 -7.94
N LEU A 130 17.23 13.93 -6.98
CA LEU A 130 16.65 12.60 -6.95
C LEU A 130 15.16 12.70 -7.32
N HIS A 131 14.74 12.11 -8.43
CA HIS A 131 13.35 12.25 -8.87
C HIS A 131 12.74 10.97 -9.43
N CYS A 132 11.41 10.98 -9.51
CA CYS A 132 10.64 9.99 -10.27
C CYS A 132 9.48 10.67 -11.03
N THR A 133 8.33 10.02 -11.15
CA THR A 133 7.14 10.61 -11.80
C THR A 133 6.50 11.68 -10.92
N VAL A 134 6.10 11.33 -9.69
CA VAL A 134 5.30 12.20 -8.82
C VAL A 134 5.96 12.47 -7.45
N GLY A 135 7.16 11.96 -7.24
CA GLY A 135 7.93 12.11 -5.99
C GLY A 135 7.86 10.91 -5.04
N ALA A 136 6.80 10.08 -5.10
CA ALA A 136 6.60 8.96 -4.16
C ALA A 136 7.78 7.96 -4.07
N ARG A 137 8.36 7.56 -5.21
CA ARG A 137 9.55 6.66 -5.20
C ARG A 137 10.78 7.37 -4.66
N ALA A 138 10.92 8.66 -4.99
CA ALA A 138 12.06 9.45 -4.57
C ALA A 138 12.04 9.69 -3.05
N SER A 139 10.87 9.98 -2.46
CA SER A 139 10.68 10.07 -1.01
C SER A 139 10.82 8.72 -0.29
N THR A 140 10.43 7.61 -0.93
CA THR A 140 10.66 6.24 -0.42
C THR A 140 12.16 5.93 -0.33
N VAL A 141 12.89 6.16 -1.42
CA VAL A 141 14.34 5.98 -1.48
C VAL A 141 15.04 6.91 -0.50
N TRP A 142 14.64 8.19 -0.45
CA TRP A 142 15.15 9.15 0.53
C TRP A 142 15.02 8.60 1.95
N THR A 143 13.82 8.18 2.35
CA THR A 143 13.56 7.60 3.68
C THR A 143 14.49 6.42 3.99
N ALA A 144 14.70 5.52 3.03
CA ALA A 144 15.59 4.38 3.19
C ALA A 144 17.07 4.80 3.30
N LEU A 145 17.51 5.81 2.53
CA LEU A 145 18.86 6.38 2.63
C LEU A 145 19.10 7.00 4.02
N ARG A 146 18.15 7.79 4.51
CA ARG A 146 18.21 8.43 5.83
C ARG A 146 18.35 7.42 6.96
N THR A 147 17.53 6.36 6.88
CA THR A 147 17.54 5.28 7.87
C THR A 147 18.84 4.49 7.84
N LYS A 148 19.33 4.13 6.64
CA LYS A 148 20.46 3.21 6.50
C LYS A 148 21.83 3.88 6.64
N TYR A 149 21.98 5.10 6.12
CA TYR A 149 23.29 5.73 5.96
C TYR A 149 23.48 7.01 6.77
N ASP A 150 22.39 7.72 7.11
CA ASP A 150 22.49 9.01 7.80
C ASP A 150 22.22 8.91 9.31
N GLY A 151 21.98 7.70 9.82
CA GLY A 151 21.84 7.42 11.25
C GLY A 151 20.52 7.88 11.86
N LEU A 152 19.53 8.28 11.04
CA LEU A 152 18.19 8.58 11.53
C LEU A 152 17.48 7.30 11.95
N THR A 153 16.64 7.40 12.98
CA THR A 153 15.68 6.32 13.25
C THR A 153 14.68 6.23 12.09
N LEU A 154 14.13 5.03 11.87
CA LEU A 154 13.09 4.84 10.86
C LEU A 154 11.89 5.79 11.08
N GLU A 155 11.54 6.09 12.33
CA GLU A 155 10.44 7.01 12.67
C GLU A 155 10.70 8.44 12.19
N GLU A 156 11.92 8.96 12.45
CA GLU A 156 12.36 10.28 12.01
C GLU A 156 12.41 10.35 10.47
N ALA A 157 13.01 9.34 9.83
CA ALA A 157 13.09 9.27 8.38
C ALA A 157 11.69 9.19 7.73
N LEU A 158 10.77 8.42 8.30
CA LEU A 158 9.38 8.34 7.85
C LEU A 158 8.65 9.68 8.02
N ALA A 159 8.98 10.47 9.04
CA ALA A 159 8.40 11.80 9.22
C ALA A 159 8.82 12.73 8.08
N GLU A 160 10.13 12.80 7.76
CA GLU A 160 10.63 13.56 6.59
C GLU A 160 9.97 13.07 5.28
N GLY A 161 9.97 11.76 5.05
CA GLY A 161 9.39 11.18 3.84
C GLY A 161 7.92 11.52 3.67
N ARG A 162 7.13 11.50 4.76
CA ARG A 162 5.69 11.80 4.72
C ARG A 162 5.40 13.23 4.28
N GLU A 163 6.23 14.20 4.66
CA GLU A 163 6.11 15.57 4.18
C GLU A 163 6.26 15.63 2.65
N MET A 164 7.13 14.79 2.10
CA MET A 164 7.41 14.70 0.66
C MET A 164 6.47 13.77 -0.13
N GLY A 165 5.40 13.26 0.49
CA GLY A 165 4.45 12.36 -0.18
C GLY A 165 4.95 10.91 -0.31
N LEU A 166 5.50 10.36 0.77
CA LEU A 166 6.01 8.98 0.91
C LEU A 166 5.08 7.90 0.32
N GLY A 167 5.66 6.99 -0.47
CA GLY A 167 5.11 5.64 -0.68
C GLY A 167 5.72 4.66 0.33
N ILE A 168 4.90 3.87 1.03
CA ILE A 168 5.41 3.00 2.12
C ILE A 168 5.74 1.57 1.66
N ASP A 169 5.28 1.15 0.48
CA ASP A 169 5.20 -0.26 0.09
C ASP A 169 6.55 -0.94 -0.21
N SER A 170 7.68 -0.23 -0.15
CA SER A 170 8.99 -0.76 -0.60
C SER A 170 10.18 -0.42 0.31
N ILE A 171 9.95 0.17 1.48
CA ILE A 171 11.03 0.54 2.41
C ILE A 171 11.73 -0.71 2.96
N GLU A 172 10.98 -1.73 3.38
CA GLU A 172 11.53 -3.01 3.86
C GLU A 172 12.45 -3.66 2.83
N GLN A 173 12.06 -3.64 1.55
CA GLN A 173 12.82 -4.24 0.46
C GLN A 173 14.13 -3.48 0.20
N LEU A 174 14.13 -2.15 0.28
CA LEU A 174 15.34 -1.33 0.15
C LEU A 174 16.30 -1.49 1.34
N LEU A 175 15.75 -1.66 2.55
CA LEU A 175 16.56 -1.89 3.75
C LEU A 175 17.10 -3.33 3.81
N GLY A 176 16.36 -4.29 3.25
CA GLY A 176 16.65 -5.72 3.39
C GLY A 176 16.22 -6.29 4.74
N GLU A 177 15.37 -5.56 5.47
CA GLU A 177 14.95 -5.87 6.83
C GLU A 177 13.43 -5.79 6.93
N LYS A 178 12.83 -6.70 7.71
CA LYS A 178 11.41 -6.61 8.06
C LYS A 178 11.23 -5.54 9.14
N ILE A 179 10.31 -4.62 8.91
CA ILE A 179 9.94 -3.58 9.86
C ILE A 179 8.82 -4.11 10.74
N GLU A 180 9.07 -4.23 12.05
CA GLU A 180 8.02 -4.53 13.01
C GLU A 180 7.19 -3.27 13.29
N TYR A 181 5.97 -3.25 12.75
CA TYR A 181 5.01 -2.17 13.02
C TYR A 181 4.46 -2.30 14.44
N ARG A 182 4.90 -1.42 15.36
CA ARG A 182 4.30 -1.26 16.68
C ARG A 182 3.29 -0.13 16.65
N ARG A 183 2.02 -0.42 16.90
CA ARG A 183 0.96 0.60 16.99
C ARG A 183 1.18 1.45 18.24
N THR A 184 1.48 2.73 18.06
CA THR A 184 1.55 3.73 19.14
C THR A 184 0.35 4.67 19.06
N GLY A 185 -0.54 4.63 20.05
CA GLY A 185 -1.72 5.48 20.15
C GLY A 185 -2.99 4.73 20.53
N GLU A 186 -3.92 5.41 21.22
CA GLU A 186 -5.25 4.86 21.43
C GLU A 186 -5.98 4.72 20.09
N PRO A 187 -6.72 3.62 19.87
CA PRO A 187 -7.43 3.39 18.63
C PRO A 187 -8.37 4.58 18.31
N SER A 188 -8.18 5.23 17.15
CA SER A 188 -9.09 6.29 16.68
C SER A 188 -10.49 5.71 16.50
N ARG A 189 -11.38 5.88 17.49
CA ARG A 189 -12.75 5.33 17.51
C ARG A 189 -12.87 3.95 16.86
N ALA A 190 -11.92 3.04 17.11
CA ALA A 190 -12.12 1.66 16.72
C ALA A 190 -13.26 1.18 17.61
N ASN A 191 -14.34 0.73 17.00
CA ASN A 191 -15.31 -0.08 17.71
C ASN A 191 -14.51 -1.27 18.26
N PRO A 192 -14.31 -1.43 19.58
CA PRO A 192 -13.31 -2.34 20.15
C PRO A 192 -13.56 -3.83 19.84
N GLY A 193 -14.59 -4.15 19.06
CA GLY A 193 -14.94 -5.49 18.60
C GLY A 193 -14.64 -5.80 17.13
N TRP A 194 -13.94 -4.97 16.35
CA TRP A 194 -13.64 -5.27 14.93
C TRP A 194 -12.46 -6.24 14.71
N LEU A 195 -11.50 -6.28 15.63
CA LEU A 195 -10.37 -7.21 15.58
C LEU A 195 -10.40 -8.11 16.81
N VAL A 196 -10.15 -9.41 16.59
CA VAL A 196 -9.88 -10.39 17.64
C VAL A 196 -8.54 -11.04 17.37
N ASP A 197 -7.90 -11.62 18.37
CA ASP A 197 -6.62 -12.32 18.23
C ASP A 197 -6.76 -13.83 18.48
N GLY A 198 -5.64 -14.56 18.37
CA GLY A 198 -5.61 -16.00 18.61
C GLY A 198 -5.95 -16.39 20.06
N ALA A 199 -5.75 -15.51 21.04
CA ALA A 199 -6.11 -15.77 22.43
C ALA A 199 -7.64 -15.74 22.61
N TRP A 200 -8.29 -14.68 22.09
CA TRP A 200 -9.74 -14.59 22.05
C TRP A 200 -10.34 -15.78 21.31
N LEU A 201 -9.75 -16.17 20.16
CA LEU A 201 -10.24 -17.31 19.40
C LEU A 201 -10.20 -18.59 20.24
N ARG A 202 -9.08 -18.88 20.91
CA ARG A 202 -8.94 -20.08 21.75
C ARG A 202 -9.99 -20.18 22.86
N GLU A 203 -10.36 -19.04 23.45
CA GLU A 203 -11.34 -18.97 24.53
C GLU A 203 -12.79 -19.07 24.05
N ASN A 204 -13.08 -18.62 22.83
CA ASN A 204 -14.45 -18.39 22.37
C ASN A 204 -14.90 -19.30 21.20
N ILE A 205 -14.00 -20.04 20.55
CA ILE A 205 -14.25 -20.82 19.33
C ILE A 205 -15.36 -21.87 19.44
N ASP A 206 -15.63 -22.39 20.64
CA ASP A 206 -16.68 -23.38 20.90
C ASP A 206 -18.01 -22.74 21.36
N GLY A 207 -18.07 -21.40 21.36
CA GLY A 207 -19.27 -20.64 21.66
C GLY A 207 -20.40 -20.94 20.67
N ARG A 208 -21.59 -21.28 21.19
CA ARG A 208 -22.74 -21.67 20.36
C ARG A 208 -23.21 -20.62 19.37
N SER A 209 -22.88 -19.34 19.54
CA SER A 209 -23.19 -18.25 18.61
C SER A 209 -22.01 -17.82 17.73
N VAL A 210 -20.80 -18.36 17.96
CA VAL A 210 -19.60 -18.00 17.20
C VAL A 210 -19.60 -18.74 15.87
N ARG A 211 -19.41 -18.00 14.77
CA ARG A 211 -19.27 -18.54 13.42
C ARG A 211 -17.93 -18.10 12.88
N LEU A 212 -17.15 -19.07 12.43
CA LEU A 212 -15.81 -18.82 11.91
C LEU A 212 -15.83 -19.05 10.41
N LEU A 213 -15.44 -18.03 9.65
CA LEU A 213 -15.40 -18.06 8.19
C LEU A 213 -13.96 -18.02 7.73
N ASP A 214 -13.55 -19.06 7.00
CA ASP A 214 -12.26 -19.11 6.31
C ASP A 214 -12.44 -18.49 4.92
N ALA A 215 -12.00 -17.25 4.80
CA ALA A 215 -12.11 -16.42 3.60
C ALA A 215 -10.90 -16.59 2.66
N ARG A 216 -10.06 -17.62 2.82
CA ARG A 216 -8.96 -17.87 1.88
C ARG A 216 -9.51 -18.22 0.49
N PRO A 217 -8.83 -17.75 -0.58
CA PRO A 217 -9.37 -17.79 -1.95
C PRO A 217 -9.49 -19.21 -2.54
N SER A 218 -8.84 -20.20 -1.94
CA SER A 218 -8.82 -21.58 -2.43
C SER A 218 -9.36 -22.55 -1.40
N ALA A 219 -10.35 -23.35 -1.81
CA ALA A 219 -10.83 -24.48 -1.00
C ALA A 219 -9.71 -25.51 -0.72
N ALA A 220 -8.68 -25.61 -1.57
CA ALA A 220 -7.55 -26.50 -1.34
C ALA A 220 -6.78 -26.13 -0.06
N LEU A 221 -6.54 -24.83 0.17
CA LEU A 221 -5.89 -24.34 1.38
C LEU A 221 -6.70 -24.65 2.64
N TYR A 222 -8.02 -24.64 2.53
CA TYR A 222 -8.93 -25.05 3.58
C TYR A 222 -8.86 -26.56 3.87
N PHE A 223 -8.78 -27.40 2.82
CA PHE A 223 -8.61 -28.85 2.97
C PHE A 223 -7.25 -29.25 3.55
N GLU A 224 -6.19 -28.50 3.25
CA GLU A 224 -4.86 -28.70 3.85
C GLU A 224 -4.86 -28.41 5.36
N GLY A 225 -5.70 -27.49 5.81
CA GLY A 225 -5.96 -27.24 7.22
C GLY A 225 -6.64 -25.91 7.45
N HIS A 226 -7.54 -25.87 8.42
CA HIS A 226 -8.36 -24.71 8.76
C HIS A 226 -8.58 -24.64 10.27
N ALA A 227 -9.15 -23.54 10.76
CA ALA A 227 -9.51 -23.44 12.16
C ALA A 227 -10.66 -24.39 12.51
N ARG A 228 -10.62 -24.98 13.70
CA ARG A 228 -11.75 -25.77 14.24
C ARG A 228 -13.08 -25.01 14.11
N ASN A 229 -14.15 -25.71 13.70
CA ASN A 229 -15.49 -25.15 13.49
C ASN A 229 -15.59 -24.10 12.36
N ALA A 230 -14.55 -23.84 11.58
CA ALA A 230 -14.62 -22.89 10.46
C ALA A 230 -15.33 -23.48 9.26
N THR A 231 -16.13 -22.64 8.58
CA THR A 231 -16.70 -22.94 7.27
C THR A 231 -15.87 -22.22 6.20
N HIS A 232 -15.51 -22.92 5.12
CA HIS A 232 -14.92 -22.26 3.94
C HIS A 232 -15.94 -21.30 3.32
N PHE A 233 -15.51 -20.07 3.10
CA PHE A 233 -16.34 -19.00 2.58
C PHE A 233 -15.61 -18.28 1.45
N ASP A 234 -16.04 -18.46 0.20
CA ASP A 234 -15.45 -17.74 -0.93
C ASP A 234 -16.00 -16.31 -1.00
N PRO A 235 -15.19 -15.27 -0.73
CA PRO A 235 -15.65 -13.90 -0.75
C PRO A 235 -15.99 -13.42 -2.18
N HIS A 236 -15.44 -14.05 -3.22
CA HIS A 236 -15.80 -13.72 -4.61
C HIS A 236 -17.24 -14.10 -4.96
N ALA A 237 -17.83 -15.06 -4.24
CA ALA A 237 -19.24 -15.41 -4.40
C ALA A 237 -20.17 -14.24 -4.05
N LEU A 238 -19.73 -13.28 -3.24
CA LEU A 238 -20.50 -12.08 -2.88
C LEU A 238 -20.60 -11.05 -4.02
N ARG A 239 -19.77 -11.20 -5.07
CA ARG A 239 -19.71 -10.28 -6.20
C ARG A 239 -20.10 -10.95 -7.51
N GLY A 240 -20.53 -10.14 -8.46
CA GLY A 240 -20.93 -10.57 -9.80
C GLY A 240 -21.12 -9.39 -10.74
N ALA A 241 -21.57 -9.68 -11.96
CA ALA A 241 -21.97 -8.62 -12.89
C ALA A 241 -23.36 -8.11 -12.54
N ARG A 242 -23.54 -6.78 -12.48
CA ARG A 242 -24.84 -6.13 -12.33
C ARG A 242 -24.96 -5.04 -13.39
N ASN A 243 -26.01 -5.11 -14.22
CA ASN A 243 -26.24 -4.16 -15.32
C ASN A 243 -25.01 -3.98 -16.24
N GLY A 244 -24.32 -5.08 -16.56
CA GLY A 244 -23.11 -5.05 -17.41
C GLY A 244 -21.82 -4.63 -16.70
N VAL A 245 -21.88 -4.18 -15.44
CA VAL A 245 -20.69 -3.79 -14.68
C VAL A 245 -20.18 -5.00 -13.86
N PRO A 246 -18.92 -5.43 -14.04
CA PRO A 246 -18.35 -6.55 -13.29
C PRO A 246 -18.02 -6.16 -11.83
N ALA A 247 -17.70 -7.18 -11.03
CA ALA A 247 -17.20 -7.05 -9.65
C ALA A 247 -18.10 -6.23 -8.70
N GLN A 248 -19.40 -6.14 -8.98
CA GLN A 248 -20.37 -5.49 -8.11
C GLN A 248 -20.82 -6.45 -7.01
N PHE A 249 -21.09 -5.94 -5.80
CA PHE A 249 -21.81 -6.74 -4.81
C PHE A 249 -23.15 -7.22 -5.38
N ARG A 250 -23.51 -8.46 -5.07
CA ARG A 250 -24.82 -9.02 -5.40
C ARG A 250 -25.91 -8.31 -4.59
N SER A 251 -27.18 -8.61 -4.89
CA SER A 251 -28.29 -8.07 -4.11
C SER A 251 -28.20 -8.50 -2.64
N HIS A 252 -28.81 -7.73 -1.73
CA HIS A 252 -28.79 -8.01 -0.30
C HIS A 252 -29.36 -9.41 0.00
N GLU A 253 -30.42 -9.83 -0.71
CA GLU A 253 -31.03 -11.16 -0.60
C GLU A 253 -30.03 -12.25 -0.96
N ARG A 254 -29.31 -12.08 -2.06
CA ARG A 254 -28.35 -13.09 -2.51
C ARG A 254 -27.13 -13.18 -1.59
N MET A 255 -26.65 -12.05 -1.07
CA MET A 255 -25.56 -12.06 -0.08
C MET A 255 -26.04 -12.71 1.23
N ALA A 256 -27.25 -12.39 1.69
CA ALA A 256 -27.88 -13.02 2.85
C ALA A 256 -28.00 -14.54 2.72
N GLU A 257 -28.43 -15.04 1.55
CA GLU A 257 -28.48 -16.48 1.25
C GLU A 257 -27.10 -17.15 1.34
N ILE A 258 -26.05 -16.49 0.83
CA ILE A 258 -24.68 -17.01 0.85
C ILE A 258 -24.18 -17.10 2.30
N PHE A 259 -24.38 -16.06 3.11
CA PHE A 259 -24.02 -16.07 4.54
C PHE A 259 -24.82 -17.11 5.33
N ALA A 260 -26.12 -17.25 5.04
CA ALA A 260 -26.97 -18.27 5.64
C ALA A 260 -26.49 -19.71 5.35
N GLN A 261 -26.04 -19.98 4.12
CA GLN A 261 -25.45 -21.26 3.72
C GLN A 261 -24.13 -21.54 4.47
N ALA A 262 -23.37 -20.49 4.79
CA ALA A 262 -22.18 -20.57 5.62
C ALA A 262 -22.47 -20.74 7.13
N GLY A 263 -23.75 -20.79 7.53
CA GLY A 263 -24.19 -20.96 8.92
C GLY A 263 -24.28 -19.66 9.72
N VAL A 264 -24.21 -18.51 9.07
CA VAL A 264 -24.38 -17.20 9.72
C VAL A 264 -25.87 -16.94 9.95
N SER A 265 -26.20 -16.61 11.19
CA SER A 265 -27.53 -16.17 11.64
C SER A 265 -27.48 -14.71 12.13
N PRO A 266 -28.64 -14.04 12.32
CA PRO A 266 -28.69 -12.66 12.82
C PRO A 266 -28.03 -12.49 14.20
N SER A 267 -28.10 -13.52 15.03
CA SER A 267 -27.51 -13.58 16.37
C SER A 267 -26.06 -14.07 16.40
N SER A 268 -25.48 -14.40 15.24
CA SER A 268 -24.11 -14.90 15.17
C SER A 268 -23.10 -13.83 15.57
N ARG A 269 -22.00 -14.25 16.19
CA ARG A 269 -20.74 -13.50 16.29
C ARG A 269 -19.84 -14.04 15.19
N VAL A 270 -19.69 -13.30 14.10
CA VAL A 270 -18.94 -13.77 12.93
C VAL A 270 -17.48 -13.37 13.06
N ILE A 271 -16.59 -14.34 12.94
CA ILE A 271 -15.15 -14.11 12.92
C ILE A 271 -14.66 -14.54 11.55
N VAL A 272 -14.00 -13.63 10.84
CA VAL A 272 -13.48 -13.88 9.49
C VAL A 272 -11.95 -13.89 9.55
N TYR A 273 -11.34 -14.89 8.94
CA TYR A 273 -9.89 -14.92 8.76
C TYR A 273 -9.55 -15.30 7.32
N ALA A 274 -8.40 -14.86 6.84
CA ALA A 274 -7.85 -15.25 5.55
C ALA A 274 -6.37 -15.61 5.74
N GLU A 275 -5.57 -15.54 4.67
CA GLU A 275 -4.11 -15.61 4.81
C GLU A 275 -3.61 -14.39 5.60
N GLY A 276 -2.54 -14.53 6.38
CA GLY A 276 -2.10 -13.46 7.30
C GLY A 276 -1.79 -12.12 6.62
N ALA A 277 -1.39 -12.14 5.35
CA ALA A 277 -1.15 -10.95 4.53
C ALA A 277 -2.36 -10.52 3.67
N ASP A 278 -3.41 -11.36 3.59
CA ASP A 278 -4.59 -11.09 2.77
C ASP A 278 -5.66 -10.33 3.57
N ILE A 279 -5.53 -9.01 3.56
CA ILE A 279 -6.47 -8.10 4.22
C ILE A 279 -7.75 -7.94 3.38
N LEU A 280 -7.69 -8.14 2.07
CA LEU A 280 -8.80 -7.83 1.15
C LEU A 280 -9.97 -8.80 1.34
N ASN A 281 -9.69 -10.10 1.42
CA ASN A 281 -10.76 -11.11 1.52
C ASN A 281 -11.50 -11.07 2.86
N SER A 282 -10.76 -10.88 3.95
CA SER A 282 -11.34 -10.76 5.30
C SER A 282 -12.13 -9.45 5.46
N SER A 283 -11.57 -8.31 5.04
CA SER A 283 -12.24 -7.01 5.11
C SER A 283 -13.46 -6.92 4.20
N MET A 284 -13.41 -7.44 2.98
CA MET A 284 -14.56 -7.44 2.06
C MET A 284 -15.72 -8.28 2.61
N THR A 285 -15.42 -9.41 3.23
CA THR A 285 -16.44 -10.28 3.84
C THR A 285 -17.12 -9.57 5.02
N VAL A 286 -16.35 -8.94 5.90
CA VAL A 286 -16.90 -8.14 7.01
C VAL A 286 -17.71 -6.96 6.49
N TYR A 287 -17.21 -6.23 5.48
CA TYR A 287 -17.92 -5.12 4.87
C TYR A 287 -19.25 -5.55 4.23
N ALA A 288 -19.31 -6.74 3.62
CA ALA A 288 -20.54 -7.29 3.08
C ALA A 288 -21.57 -7.65 4.19
N LEU A 289 -21.10 -8.13 5.35
CA LEU A 289 -21.95 -8.32 6.53
C LEU A 289 -22.49 -6.98 7.05
N GLU A 290 -21.66 -5.93 7.08
CA GLU A 290 -22.08 -4.59 7.50
C GLU A 290 -23.11 -3.98 6.55
N LYS A 291 -22.96 -4.16 5.23
CA LYS A 291 -23.99 -3.78 4.24
C LYS A 291 -25.33 -4.44 4.54
N LEU A 292 -25.30 -5.66 5.08
CA LEU A 292 -26.48 -6.41 5.51
C LEU A 292 -26.98 -6.02 6.92
N GLY A 293 -26.39 -4.99 7.54
CA GLY A 293 -26.70 -4.57 8.91
C GLY A 293 -26.13 -5.49 10.00
N HIS A 294 -25.31 -6.48 9.65
CA HIS A 294 -24.72 -7.42 10.60
C HIS A 294 -23.38 -6.88 11.14
N LEU A 295 -23.48 -6.07 12.19
CA LEU A 295 -22.33 -5.39 12.80
C LEU A 295 -21.56 -6.25 13.82
N ASN A 296 -22.04 -7.47 14.11
CA ASN A 296 -21.42 -8.38 15.07
C ASN A 296 -20.34 -9.27 14.41
N ALA A 297 -19.50 -8.64 13.59
CA ALA A 297 -18.44 -9.28 12.83
C ALA A 297 -17.06 -8.74 13.22
N SER A 298 -16.05 -9.60 13.19
CA SER A 298 -14.65 -9.25 13.48
C SER A 298 -13.71 -9.95 12.52
N ILE A 299 -12.54 -9.37 12.28
CA ILE A 299 -11.41 -10.00 11.60
C ILE A 299 -10.48 -10.62 12.64
N LEU A 300 -10.02 -11.84 12.40
CA LEU A 300 -8.96 -12.46 13.19
C LEU A 300 -7.60 -11.87 12.78
N ASN A 301 -7.02 -11.08 13.67
CA ASN A 301 -5.69 -10.52 13.49
C ASN A 301 -4.65 -11.65 13.39
N GLY A 302 -3.80 -11.61 12.36
CA GLY A 302 -2.84 -12.66 12.05
C GLY A 302 -3.39 -13.83 11.21
N GLY A 303 -4.68 -13.80 10.85
CA GLY A 303 -5.27 -14.76 9.89
C GLY A 303 -5.07 -16.23 10.28
N VAL A 304 -4.81 -17.09 9.29
CA VAL A 304 -4.51 -18.51 9.51
C VAL A 304 -3.22 -18.73 10.34
N GLY A 305 -2.29 -17.76 10.36
CA GLY A 305 -1.12 -17.79 11.24
C GLY A 305 -1.52 -17.80 12.71
N ALA A 306 -2.44 -16.90 13.09
CA ALA A 306 -2.97 -16.85 14.46
C ALA A 306 -3.73 -18.13 14.85
N VAL A 307 -4.39 -18.80 13.91
CA VAL A 307 -5.03 -20.11 14.13
C VAL A 307 -3.99 -21.18 14.44
N ARG A 308 -2.89 -21.21 13.67
CA ARG A 308 -1.76 -22.13 13.85
C ARG A 308 -1.09 -21.92 15.19
N ASP A 309 -0.76 -20.67 15.53
CA ASP A 309 -0.12 -20.31 16.79
C ASP A 309 -1.05 -20.56 17.99
N ALA A 310 -2.36 -20.49 17.78
CA ALA A 310 -3.35 -20.86 18.79
C ALA A 310 -3.49 -22.37 19.00
N GLY A 311 -2.92 -23.22 18.14
CA GLY A 311 -3.06 -24.67 18.18
C GLY A 311 -4.44 -25.17 17.76
N LEU A 312 -5.14 -24.41 16.91
CA LEU A 312 -6.54 -24.66 16.53
C LEU A 312 -6.72 -25.20 15.10
N MET A 313 -5.62 -25.50 14.41
CA MET A 313 -5.64 -26.09 13.07
C MET A 313 -6.21 -27.50 13.09
N THR A 314 -7.03 -27.82 12.11
CA THR A 314 -7.65 -29.13 11.93
C THR A 314 -7.94 -29.41 10.46
N GLN A 315 -8.26 -30.66 10.16
CA GLN A 315 -8.88 -31.12 8.90
C GLN A 315 -10.26 -31.73 9.16
N ALA A 316 -10.84 -31.52 10.34
CA ALA A 316 -12.18 -31.96 10.68
C ALA A 316 -13.22 -30.95 10.16
N TYR A 317 -13.92 -31.33 9.10
CA TYR A 317 -14.89 -30.46 8.43
C TYR A 317 -16.22 -30.40 9.19
N PRO A 318 -16.71 -29.20 9.56
CA PRO A 318 -18.00 -29.07 10.21
C PRO A 318 -19.11 -29.53 9.28
N ALA A 319 -20.11 -30.20 9.86
CA ALA A 319 -21.32 -30.53 9.11
C ALA A 319 -22.02 -29.23 8.67
N PRO A 320 -22.48 -29.14 7.41
CA PRO A 320 -23.24 -27.98 6.97
C PRO A 320 -24.48 -27.81 7.86
N PRO A 321 -24.92 -26.56 8.12
CA PRO A 321 -26.11 -26.32 8.92
C PRO A 321 -27.31 -27.05 8.29
N LYS A 322 -28.02 -27.86 9.09
CA LYS A 322 -29.16 -28.69 8.62
C LYS A 322 -30.28 -27.87 7.94
N LYS A 323 -30.39 -26.58 8.29
CA LYS A 323 -31.23 -25.58 7.64
C LYS A 323 -30.39 -24.30 7.56
N PRO A 324 -30.24 -23.65 6.39
CA PRO A 324 -29.65 -22.32 6.33
C PRO A 324 -30.38 -21.42 7.32
N ALA A 325 -29.64 -20.69 8.15
CA ALA A 325 -30.26 -19.78 9.11
C ALA A 325 -31.03 -18.70 8.35
N GLU A 326 -32.21 -18.30 8.84
CA GLU A 326 -32.89 -17.14 8.28
C GLU A 326 -32.04 -15.90 8.55
N PHE A 327 -31.37 -15.39 7.53
CA PHE A 327 -30.56 -14.19 7.58
C PHE A 327 -31.29 -13.10 6.78
N PRO A 328 -31.76 -12.01 7.43
CA PRO A 328 -32.55 -11.00 6.77
C PRO A 328 -31.67 -10.20 5.81
N ALA A 329 -32.23 -9.88 4.65
CA ALA A 329 -31.69 -8.84 3.79
C ALA A 329 -32.08 -7.48 4.40
N PHE A 330 -31.19 -6.89 5.19
CA PHE A 330 -31.31 -5.51 5.64
C PHE A 330 -30.30 -4.66 4.87
N GLU A 331 -30.63 -3.41 4.54
CA GLU A 331 -29.68 -2.49 3.91
C GLU A 331 -29.27 -1.42 4.92
N LEU A 332 -27.99 -1.39 5.28
CA LEU A 332 -27.45 -0.33 6.13
C LEU A 332 -27.00 0.85 5.25
N ALA A 333 -27.86 1.85 5.11
CA ALA A 333 -27.64 3.02 4.24
C ALA A 333 -26.34 3.80 4.55
N SER A 334 -25.84 3.75 5.79
CA SER A 334 -24.65 4.49 6.23
C SER A 334 -23.31 3.85 5.85
N CYS A 335 -23.30 2.63 5.29
CA CYS A 335 -22.06 1.91 4.96
C CYS A 335 -21.58 2.12 3.52
N ALA A 336 -22.28 2.93 2.73
CA ALA A 336 -21.89 3.28 1.37
C ALA A 336 -21.78 4.81 1.25
N ALA A 337 -20.64 5.30 0.78
CA ALA A 337 -20.53 6.67 0.33
C ALA A 337 -21.25 6.79 -1.01
N THR A 338 -22.19 7.73 -1.11
CA THR A 338 -22.82 8.11 -2.36
C THR A 338 -21.88 8.98 -3.20
N LEU A 339 -22.19 9.16 -4.48
CA LEU A 339 -21.47 10.12 -5.31
C LEU A 339 -21.47 11.53 -4.68
N ALA A 340 -22.60 11.94 -4.10
CA ALA A 340 -22.71 13.22 -3.41
C ALA A 340 -21.81 13.30 -2.15
N ASP A 341 -21.69 12.21 -1.39
CA ASP A 341 -20.77 12.15 -0.24
C ASP A 341 -19.31 12.28 -0.68
N VAL A 342 -18.95 11.63 -1.80
CA VAL A 342 -17.62 11.71 -2.39
C VAL A 342 -17.35 13.12 -2.92
N GLU A 343 -18.28 13.71 -3.68
CA GLU A 343 -18.17 15.06 -4.21
C GLU A 343 -18.03 16.10 -3.09
N SER A 344 -18.77 15.94 -2.00
CA SER A 344 -18.66 16.80 -0.81
C SER A 344 -17.29 16.64 -0.12
N ALA A 345 -16.79 15.40 0.01
CA ALA A 345 -15.48 15.13 0.59
C ALA A 345 -14.31 15.59 -0.32
N MET A 346 -14.50 15.60 -1.63
CA MET A 346 -13.49 16.09 -2.60
C MET A 346 -13.19 17.58 -2.43
N GLN A 347 -14.15 18.38 -1.99
CA GLN A 347 -13.93 19.80 -1.69
C GLN A 347 -12.98 20.02 -0.49
N ALA A 348 -12.75 18.99 0.33
CA ALA A 348 -11.84 19.02 1.48
C ALA A 348 -10.39 18.60 1.15
N GLY A 349 -10.03 18.46 -0.13
CA GLY A 349 -8.64 18.39 -0.62
C GLY A 349 -7.95 17.02 -0.61
N GLY A 350 -8.26 16.13 0.34
CA GLY A 350 -7.61 14.81 0.44
C GLY A 350 -8.05 13.79 -0.63
N ALA A 351 -9.33 13.79 -1.01
CA ALA A 351 -9.86 12.89 -2.04
C ALA A 351 -9.51 13.35 -3.47
N LEU A 352 -9.10 14.60 -3.66
CA LEU A 352 -8.68 15.15 -4.95
C LEU A 352 -7.42 14.43 -5.47
N PHE A 353 -6.45 14.14 -4.60
CA PHE A 353 -5.20 13.46 -4.97
C PHE A 353 -5.44 12.01 -5.45
N VAL A 354 -6.24 11.24 -4.69
CA VAL A 354 -6.61 9.86 -5.07
C VAL A 354 -7.46 9.88 -6.35
N PHE A 355 -8.39 10.82 -6.47
CA PHE A 355 -9.19 10.96 -7.68
C PHE A 355 -8.33 11.30 -8.90
N PHE A 356 -7.37 12.22 -8.84
CA PHE A 356 -6.52 12.53 -10.00
C PHE A 356 -5.62 11.37 -10.43
N VAL A 357 -5.13 10.55 -9.49
CA VAL A 357 -4.32 9.36 -9.80
C VAL A 357 -5.15 8.27 -10.50
N PHE A 358 -6.39 8.04 -10.04
CA PHE A 358 -7.24 6.98 -10.58
C PHE A 358 -8.24 7.45 -11.65
N ALA A 359 -8.49 8.75 -11.80
CA ALA A 359 -9.46 9.30 -12.75
C ALA A 359 -9.21 8.91 -14.20
N PRO A 360 -7.96 8.86 -14.72
CA PRO A 360 -7.72 8.39 -16.08
C PRO A 360 -8.11 6.91 -16.26
N VAL A 361 -7.85 6.08 -15.25
CA VAL A 361 -8.19 4.66 -15.25
C VAL A 361 -9.71 4.49 -15.13
N LEU A 362 -10.33 5.14 -14.16
CA LEU A 362 -11.78 5.17 -13.98
C LEU A 362 -12.49 5.67 -15.24
N LEU A 363 -12.00 6.75 -15.87
CA LEU A 363 -12.57 7.30 -17.10
C LEU A 363 -12.41 6.32 -18.26
N ALA A 364 -11.25 5.65 -18.41
CA ALA A 364 -11.05 4.63 -19.43
C ALA A 364 -12.00 3.44 -19.23
N TYR A 365 -12.18 2.98 -17.99
CA TYR A 365 -13.11 1.88 -17.66
C TYR A 365 -14.58 2.29 -17.84
N VAL A 366 -14.94 3.52 -17.48
CA VAL A 366 -16.31 4.06 -17.65
C VAL A 366 -16.61 4.27 -19.13
N LEU A 367 -15.68 4.80 -19.92
CA LEU A 367 -15.82 4.94 -21.37
C LEU A 367 -15.90 3.57 -22.04
N LEU A 368 -15.06 2.60 -21.64
CA LEU A 368 -15.13 1.24 -22.15
C LEU A 368 -16.46 0.55 -21.77
N ALA A 369 -16.89 0.68 -20.52
CA ALA A 369 -18.16 0.10 -20.05
C ALA A 369 -19.38 0.72 -20.76
N ASN A 370 -19.36 2.03 -21.03
CA ASN A 370 -20.46 2.72 -21.72
C ASN A 370 -20.44 2.57 -23.25
N THR A 371 -19.29 2.20 -23.85
CA THR A 371 -19.20 1.96 -25.30
C THR A 371 -19.41 0.50 -25.69
N VAL A 372 -19.33 -0.43 -24.72
CA VAL A 372 -19.54 -1.86 -24.93
C VAL A 372 -20.89 -2.30 -24.35
N ASP A 373 -21.95 -1.94 -25.05
CA ASP A 373 -23.36 -2.21 -24.72
C ASP A 373 -23.96 -3.41 -25.49
N THR A 374 -23.20 -4.00 -26.42
CA THR A 374 -23.68 -5.08 -27.30
C THR A 374 -22.65 -6.20 -27.44
N ARG A 375 -23.14 -7.43 -27.63
CA ARG A 375 -22.31 -8.63 -27.82
C ARG A 375 -21.29 -8.47 -28.97
N ALA A 376 -21.71 -7.84 -30.06
CA ALA A 376 -20.85 -7.58 -31.22
C ALA A 376 -19.70 -6.63 -30.89
N ARG A 377 -19.96 -5.56 -30.13
CA ARG A 377 -18.93 -4.61 -29.69
C ARG A 377 -17.96 -5.25 -28.69
N MET A 378 -18.46 -6.10 -27.79
CA MET A 378 -17.62 -6.88 -26.88
C MET A 378 -16.68 -7.83 -27.65
N GLN A 379 -17.20 -8.52 -28.66
CA GLN A 379 -16.38 -9.39 -29.52
C GLN A 379 -15.31 -8.61 -30.29
N ALA A 380 -15.64 -7.40 -30.77
CA ALA A 380 -14.67 -6.53 -31.43
C ALA A 380 -13.55 -6.07 -30.46
N VAL A 381 -13.91 -5.64 -29.25
CA VAL A 381 -12.95 -5.24 -28.21
C VAL A 381 -12.06 -6.41 -27.79
N MET A 382 -12.63 -7.60 -27.58
CA MET A 382 -11.86 -8.81 -27.30
C MET A 382 -10.93 -9.17 -28.45
N GLY A 383 -11.37 -9.01 -29.70
CA GLY A 383 -10.53 -9.18 -30.89
C GLY A 383 -9.33 -8.22 -30.90
N VAL A 384 -9.56 -6.94 -30.57
CA VAL A 384 -8.48 -5.94 -30.43
C VAL A 384 -7.52 -6.34 -29.32
N PHE A 385 -7.99 -6.77 -28.15
CA PHE A 385 -7.12 -7.23 -27.07
C PHE A 385 -6.28 -8.45 -27.46
N VAL A 386 -6.85 -9.42 -28.17
CA VAL A 386 -6.12 -10.59 -28.68
C VAL A 386 -5.06 -10.17 -29.70
N ILE A 387 -5.39 -9.24 -30.60
CA ILE A 387 -4.42 -8.69 -31.56
C ILE A 387 -3.30 -7.95 -30.83
N CYS A 388 -3.63 -7.08 -29.87
CA CYS A 388 -2.64 -6.37 -29.07
C CYS A 388 -1.74 -7.32 -28.29
N ALA A 389 -2.30 -8.33 -27.61
CA ALA A 389 -1.53 -9.35 -26.91
C ALA A 389 -0.63 -10.15 -27.86
N SER A 390 -1.11 -10.48 -29.06
CA SER A 390 -0.33 -11.17 -30.09
C SER A 390 0.81 -10.30 -30.62
N VAL A 391 0.56 -9.00 -30.85
CA VAL A 391 1.59 -8.03 -31.24
C VAL A 391 2.64 -7.91 -30.14
N LEU A 392 2.24 -7.79 -28.87
CA LEU A 392 3.16 -7.73 -27.73
C LEU A 392 4.00 -9.01 -27.61
N ALA A 393 3.40 -10.17 -27.82
CA ALA A 393 4.10 -11.46 -27.83
C ALA A 393 5.11 -11.57 -28.98
N VAL A 394 4.76 -11.11 -30.19
CA VAL A 394 5.66 -11.09 -31.35
C VAL A 394 6.83 -10.11 -31.16
N HIS A 395 6.63 -9.03 -30.41
CA HIS A 395 7.68 -8.04 -30.12
C HIS A 395 8.50 -8.37 -28.86
N GLY A 396 8.41 -9.60 -28.34
CA GLY A 396 9.29 -10.09 -27.27
C GLY A 396 9.04 -9.48 -25.90
N ILE A 397 7.85 -8.93 -25.64
CA ILE A 397 7.45 -8.55 -24.28
C ILE A 397 6.95 -9.83 -23.61
N GLU A 398 7.88 -10.61 -23.07
CA GLU A 398 7.56 -11.76 -22.24
C GLU A 398 6.73 -11.28 -21.03
N GLN A 399 5.58 -11.90 -20.80
CA GLN A 399 4.97 -11.84 -19.47
C GLN A 399 5.95 -12.54 -18.54
N ALA A 400 6.56 -11.78 -17.62
CA ALA A 400 7.29 -12.36 -16.52
C ALA A 400 6.40 -13.42 -15.88
N SER A 401 6.89 -14.66 -15.86
CA SER A 401 6.24 -15.76 -15.17
C SER A 401 6.09 -15.34 -13.71
N THR A 402 4.85 -15.23 -13.27
CA THR A 402 4.49 -15.06 -11.87
C THR A 402 4.13 -16.41 -11.28
#